data_AF-A0A7V9U9T3-F1
#
_entry.id   AF-A0A7V9U9T3-F1
#
_cell.length_a   1.000
_cell.length_b   1.000
_cell.length_c   1.000
_cell.angle_alpha   90.00
_cell.angle_beta   90.00
_cell.angle_gamma   90.00
#
_symmetry.space_group_name_H-M   'P 1'
#
loop_
_entity.id
_entity.type
_entity.pdbx_description
1 polymer ?
#
loop_
_entity_poly.entity_id
_entity_poly.type
_entity_poly.pdbx_seq_one_letter_code
_entity_poly.pdbx_strand_id
1 'polypeptide(L)' 'SRGDLISKIHEHGEVLSLEHTADGTRVSALVHAGLAGELAPYATARTR' A
#
# COMPACT_ATOMS: atom_id res chain seq x y z
N SER A 1 6.55 11.56 0.59
CA SER A 1 5.25 11.95 0.00
C SER A 1 4.42 10.68 -0.24
N ARG A 2 3.09 10.77 -0.42
CA ARG A 2 2.23 9.58 -0.64
C ARG A 2 2.63 8.79 -1.90
N GLY A 3 3.18 9.47 -2.92
CA GLY A 3 3.67 8.84 -4.15
C GLY A 3 4.88 7.93 -3.92
N ASP A 4 5.78 8.29 -2.99
CA ASP A 4 7.00 7.52 -2.72
C ASP A 4 6.69 6.13 -2.15
N LEU A 5 5.62 6.02 -1.34
CA LEU A 5 5.17 4.74 -0.80
C LEU A 5 4.59 3.84 -1.91
N ILE A 6 3.84 4.41 -2.85
CA ILE A 6 3.30 3.69 -4.02
C ILE A 6 4.46 3.18 -4.89
N SER A 7 5.48 4.01 -5.14
CA SER A 7 6.68 3.57 -5.86
C SER A 7 7.41 2.44 -5.14
N LYS A 8 7.62 2.53 -3.82
CA LYS A 8 8.23 1.45 -3.04
C LYS A 8 7.44 0.14 -3.11
N ILE A 9 6.11 0.21 -3.11
CA ILE A 9 5.25 -0.97 -3.26
C ILE A 9 5.40 -1.58 -4.66
N HIS A 10 5.54 -0.77 -5.71
CA HIS A 10 5.81 -1.27 -7.07
C HIS A 10 7.21 -1.87 -7.23
N GLU A 11 8.22 -1.32 -6.54
CA GLU A 11 9.61 -1.79 -6.66
C GLU A 11 9.92 -3.00 -5.78
N HIS A 12 9.30 -3.09 -4.60
CA HIS A 12 9.65 -4.09 -3.58
C HIS A 12 8.48 -4.96 -3.10
N GLY A 13 7.35 -4.85 -3.79
CA GLY A 13 6.15 -5.63 -3.51
C GLY A 13 5.45 -6.06 -4.78
N GLU A 14 4.38 -6.82 -4.59
CA GLU A 14 3.51 -7.26 -5.67
C GLU A 14 2.13 -6.62 -5.47
N VAL A 15 1.76 -5.74 -6.39
CA VAL A 15 0.45 -5.06 -6.35
C VAL A 15 -0.62 -6.01 -6.84
N LEU A 16 -1.56 -6.35 -5.96
CA LEU A 16 -2.73 -7.17 -6.28
C LEU A 16 -3.87 -6.30 -6.83
N SER A 17 -4.07 -5.12 -6.23
CA SER A 17 -5.05 -4.14 -6.70
C SER A 17 -4.65 -2.72 -6.33
N LEU A 18 -5.04 -1.79 -7.19
CA LEU A 18 -4.86 -0.36 -6.98
C LEU A 18 -6.12 0.35 -7.48
N GLU A 19 -6.74 1.12 -6.60
CA GLU A 19 -7.97 1.87 -6.88
C GLU A 19 -7.78 3.32 -6.45
N HIS A 20 -8.08 4.24 -7.37
CA HIS A 20 -8.14 5.66 -7.07
C HIS A 20 -9.56 6.04 -6.65
N THR A 21 -9.73 6.48 -5.41
CA THR A 21 -10.99 6.95 -4.87
C THR A 21 -10.95 8.47 -4.70
N ALA A 22 -12.10 9.08 -4.42
CA ALA A 22 -12.18 10.52 -4.17
C ALA A 22 -11.35 10.96 -2.93
N ASP A 23 -11.07 10.05 -2.00
CA ASP A 23 -10.35 10.31 -0.75
C ASP A 23 -8.84 10.00 -0.86
N GLY A 24 -8.42 9.30 -1.92
CA GLY A 24 -7.01 8.96 -2.15
C GLY A 24 -6.82 7.69 -2.99
N THR A 25 -5.74 6.96 -2.73
CA THR A 25 -5.46 5.69 -3.43
C THR A 25 -5.54 4.55 -2.43
N ARG A 26 -6.38 3.57 -2.74
CA ARG A 26 -6.43 2.29 -2.02
C ARG A 26 -5.56 1.28 -2.76
N VAL A 27 -4.60 0.70 -2.06
CA VAL A 27 -3.71 -0.33 -2.60
C VAL A 27 -3.85 -1.59 -1.77
N SER A 28 -3.91 -2.72 -2.46
CA SER A 28 -3.69 -4.05 -1.88
C SER A 28 -2.43 -4.61 -2.54
N ALA A 29 -1.39 -4.85 -1.74
CA ALA A 29 -0.14 -5.41 -2.23
C ALA A 29 0.43 -6.40 -1.22
N LEU A 30 1.19 -7.36 -1.74
CA LEU A 30 2.05 -8.24 -0.94
C LEU A 30 3.41 -7.60 -0.85
N VAL A 31 3.88 -7.38 0.38
CA VAL A 31 5.17 -6.77 0.65
C VAL A 31 5.91 -7.59 1.68
N HIS A 32 7.24 -7.48 1.66
CA HIS A 32 8.09 -8.06 2.68
C HIS A 32 7.90 -7.35 4.04
N ALA A 33 8.23 -8.03 5.14
CA ALA A 33 7.91 -7.59 6.50
C ALA A 33 8.47 -6.19 6.86
N GLY A 34 9.64 -5.82 6.33
CA GLY A 34 10.23 -4.49 6.53
C GLY A 34 9.33 -3.38 5.99
N LEU A 35 8.94 -3.47 4.72
CA LEU A 35 8.02 -2.53 4.09
C LEU A 35 6.60 -2.60 4.69
N ALA A 36 6.15 -3.78 5.13
CA ALA A 36 4.89 -3.91 5.88
C ALA A 36 4.91 -3.06 7.16
N GLY A 37 6.04 -3.02 7.87
CA GLY A 37 6.24 -2.17 9.04
C GLY A 37 6.16 -0.68 8.71
N GLU A 38 6.79 -0.24 7.61
CA GLU A 38 6.70 1.14 7.14
C GLU A 38 5.26 1.54 6.73
N LEU A 39 4.48 0.58 6.22
CA LEU A 39 3.11 0.80 5.73
C LEU A 39 2.03 0.62 6.80
N ALA A 40 2.38 0.06 7.97
CA ALA A 40 1.44 -0.19 9.06
C ALA A 40 0.58 1.03 9.46
N PRO A 41 1.09 2.28 9.50
CA PRO A 41 0.28 3.46 9.80
C PRO A 41 -0.82 3.75 8.77
N TYR A 42 -0.67 3.26 7.54
CA TYR A 42 -1.62 3.45 6.43
C TYR A 42 -2.50 2.22 6.21
N ALA A 43 -2.30 1.15 6.99
CA ALA A 43 -3.09 -0.07 6.88
C ALA A 43 -4.52 0.22 7.35
N THR A 44 -5.45 0.27 6.39
CA THR A 44 -6.87 0.29 6.72
C THR A 44 -7.26 -1.13 7.15
N ALA A 45 -7.87 -1.25 8.33
CA ALA A 45 -8.42 -2.53 8.77
C ALA A 45 -9.33 -3.05 7.65
N ARG A 46 -8.96 -4.17 7.03
CA ARG A 46 -9.81 -4.83 6.06
C ARG A 46 -10.97 -5.44 6.85
N THR A 47 -12.01 -4.64 7.06
CA THR A 47 -13.29 -5.12 7.59
C THR A 47 -13.71 -6.29 6.71
N ARG A 48 -13.81 -7.46 7.33
CA ARG A 48 -14.29 -8.69 6.70
C ARG A 48 -15.75 -8.56 6.32
#